data_AF-A0A7W6CLX0-F1
#
_entry.id   AF-A0A7W6CLX0-F1
#
_cell.length_a   1.000
_cell.length_b   1.000
_cell.length_c   1.000
_cell.angle_alpha   90.00
_cell.angle_beta   90.00
_cell.angle_gamma   90.00
#
_symmetry.space_group_name_H-M   'P 1'
#
loop_
_entity.id
_entity.type
_entity.pdbx_description
1 polymer ?
#
loop_
_entity_poly.entity_id
_entity_poly.type
_entity_poly.pdbx_seq_one_letter_code
_entity_poly.pdbx_strand_id
1 'polypeptide(L)'
;MTGIYFQAPCRLKSYSATTKSGKTVVRIEIESTDHREAGYLLNDLEKILKQQKEAARPRKEPKVAPKPLALPAPALQLTYRGDAE
;
A
#
# COMPACT_ATOMS: atom_id res chain seq x y z
N MET A 1 5.52 9.29 -7.89
CA MET A 1 4.64 9.37 -9.08
C MET A 1 4.99 8.21 -9.98
N THR A 2 4.01 7.46 -10.47
CA THR A 2 4.25 6.40 -11.47
C THR A 2 3.65 6.84 -12.79
N GLY A 3 4.39 6.67 -13.88
CA GLY A 3 4.03 7.12 -15.22
C GLY A 3 4.47 6.13 -16.28
N ILE A 4 3.87 6.23 -17.45
CA ILE A 4 4.22 5.41 -18.62
C ILE A 4 5.08 6.28 -19.52
N TYR A 5 6.25 5.79 -19.89
CA TYR A 5 7.17 6.48 -20.78
C TYR A 5 7.46 5.57 -21.98
N PHE A 6 7.44 6.14 -23.17
CA PHE A 6 7.83 5.45 -24.40
C PHE A 6 8.57 6.42 -25.31
N GLN A 7 9.53 5.88 -26.06
CA GLN A 7 10.36 6.61 -27.01
C GLN A 7 10.31 5.91 -28.38
N ALA A 8 10.99 6.46 -29.38
CA ALA A 8 11.13 5.80 -30.67
C ALA A 8 11.66 4.36 -30.45
N PRO A 9 11.02 3.33 -31.04
CA PRO A 9 10.10 3.39 -32.18
C PRO A 9 8.59 3.31 -31.84
N CYS A 10 8.17 3.65 -30.61
CA CYS A 10 6.75 3.73 -30.22
C CYS A 10 6.09 5.05 -30.67
N ARG A 11 4.87 4.98 -31.18
CA ARG A 11 4.06 6.12 -31.64
C ARG A 11 2.66 6.10 -31.02
N LEU A 12 2.21 7.23 -30.48
CA LEU A 12 0.83 7.41 -30.05
C LEU A 12 -0.09 7.57 -31.28
N LYS A 13 -1.06 6.67 -31.46
CA LYS A 13 -2.00 6.71 -32.59
C LYS A 13 -3.30 7.44 -32.26
N SER A 14 -3.90 7.11 -31.14
CA SER A 14 -5.16 7.71 -30.70
C SER A 14 -5.21 7.78 -29.18
N TYR A 15 -5.99 8.73 -28.68
CA TYR A 15 -6.28 8.85 -27.25
C TYR A 15 -7.69 9.37 -27.05
N SER A 16 -8.35 8.92 -25.99
CA SER A 16 -9.65 9.43 -25.57
C SER A 16 -9.75 9.43 -24.05
N ALA A 17 -10.60 10.32 -23.54
CA ALA A 17 -10.93 10.37 -22.13
C ALA A 17 -12.45 10.46 -21.96
N THR A 18 -12.97 9.74 -20.98
CA THR A 18 -14.38 9.82 -20.59
C THR A 18 -14.47 9.99 -19.09
N THR A 19 -15.13 11.06 -18.65
CA THR A 19 -15.34 11.35 -17.23
C THR A 19 -16.79 11.08 -16.86
N LYS A 20 -17.03 10.19 -15.90
CA LYS A 20 -18.36 9.87 -15.37
C LYS A 20 -18.28 9.62 -13.87
N SER A 21 -19.21 10.20 -13.12
CA SER A 21 -19.34 9.99 -11.66
C SER A 21 -18.03 10.19 -10.88
N GLY A 22 -17.31 11.28 -11.17
CA GLY A 22 -16.05 11.63 -10.50
C GLY A 22 -14.84 10.75 -10.86
N LYS A 23 -14.98 9.85 -11.84
CA LYS A 23 -13.89 9.03 -12.36
C LYS A 23 -13.63 9.38 -13.82
N THR A 24 -12.35 9.51 -14.17
CA THR A 24 -11.92 9.68 -15.56
C THR A 24 -11.25 8.41 -16.05
N VAL A 25 -11.76 7.86 -17.15
CA VAL A 25 -11.16 6.73 -17.84
C VAL A 25 -10.43 7.26 -19.06
N VAL A 26 -9.14 6.98 -19.16
CA VAL A 26 -8.30 7.34 -20.30
C VAL A 26 -7.99 6.07 -21.11
N ARG A 27 -8.15 6.13 -22.43
CA ARG A 27 -7.73 5.09 -23.37
C ARG A 27 -6.63 5.66 -24.25
N ILE A 28 -5.56 4.89 -24.42
CA ILE A 28 -4.40 5.23 -25.24
C ILE A 28 -4.13 4.07 -26.20
N GLU A 29 -3.92 4.38 -27.46
CA GLU A 29 -3.44 3.42 -28.46
C GLU A 29 -2.03 3.79 -28.87
N ILE A 30 -1.09 2.89 -28.57
CA ILE A 30 0.33 3.04 -28.90
C ILE A 30 0.69 1.93 -29.87
N GLU A 31 1.30 2.31 -30.99
CA GLU A 31 1.86 1.40 -31.98
C GLU A 31 3.37 1.35 -31.80
N SER A 32 3.94 0.15 -31.82
CA SER A 32 5.39 -0.07 -31.78
C SER A 32 5.77 -1.00 -32.93
N THR A 33 6.86 -0.67 -33.61
CA THR A 33 7.49 -1.59 -34.57
C THR A 33 8.54 -2.50 -33.91
N ASP A 34 8.90 -2.24 -32.64
CA ASP A 34 9.81 -3.08 -31.85
C ASP A 34 9.04 -3.82 -30.75
N HIS A 35 9.06 -5.15 -30.83
CA HIS A 35 8.42 -6.05 -29.87
C HIS A 35 9.07 -6.03 -28.49
N ARG A 36 10.38 -5.77 -28.41
CA ARG A 36 11.09 -5.71 -27.13
C ARG A 36 10.65 -4.48 -26.35
N GLU A 37 10.60 -3.32 -27.00
CA GLU A 37 10.09 -2.08 -26.40
C GLU A 37 8.61 -2.21 -25.99
N ALA A 38 7.78 -2.84 -26.83
CA ALA A 38 6.40 -3.15 -26.45
C ALA A 38 6.33 -4.04 -25.20
N GLY A 39 7.23 -5.02 -25.07
CA GLY A 39 7.34 -5.87 -23.89
C GLY A 39 7.70 -5.09 -22.61
N TYR A 40 8.64 -4.14 -22.69
CA TYR A 40 8.96 -3.27 -21.56
C TYR A 40 7.78 -2.39 -21.14
N LEU A 41 7.10 -1.78 -22.11
CA LEU A 41 5.90 -0.98 -21.86
C LEU A 41 4.83 -1.78 -21.11
N LEU A 42 4.53 -3.00 -21.57
CA LEU A 42 3.56 -3.88 -20.92
C LEU A 42 3.98 -4.28 -19.50
N ASN A 43 5.28 -4.51 -19.28
CA ASN A 43 5.80 -4.82 -17.95
C ASN A 43 5.62 -3.65 -16.98
N ASP A 44 5.87 -2.43 -17.43
CA ASP A 44 5.70 -1.23 -16.61
C ASP A 44 4.23 -0.96 -16.27
N LEU A 45 3.31 -1.23 -17.20
CA LEU A 45 1.87 -1.21 -16.94
C LEU A 45 1.47 -2.21 -15.84
N GLU A 46 1.99 -3.44 -15.90
CA GLU A 46 1.74 -4.46 -14.88
C GLU A 46 2.27 -4.05 -13.51
N LYS A 47 3.47 -3.45 -13.44
CA LYS A 47 4.03 -2.91 -12.20
C LYS A 47 3.17 -1.80 -11.61
N ILE A 48 2.71 -0.85 -12.43
CA ILE A 48 1.80 0.23 -12.00
C ILE A 48 0.53 -0.36 -11.39
N LEU A 49 -0.07 -1.33 -12.07
CA LEU A 49 -1.30 -1.98 -11.64
C LEU A 49 -1.12 -2.73 -10.32
N LYS A 50 0.02 -3.40 -10.12
CA LYS A 50 0.39 -4.02 -8.84
C LYS A 50 0.53 -2.99 -7.72
N GLN A 51 1.27 -1.90 -7.94
CA GLN A 51 1.45 -0.83 -6.96
C GLN A 51 0.11 -0.20 -6.54
N GLN A 52 -0.78 0.05 -7.50
CA GLN A 52 -2.12 0.60 -7.22
C GLN A 52 -2.98 -0.37 -6.41
N LYS A 53 -2.95 -1.67 -6.74
CA LYS A 53 -3.65 -2.70 -5.97
C LYS A 53 -3.13 -2.79 -4.55
N GLU A 54 -1.82 -2.70 -4.35
CA GLU A 54 -1.20 -2.71 -3.02
C GLU A 54 -1.57 -1.48 -2.22
N ALA A 55 -1.53 -0.29 -2.82
CA ALA A 55 -1.92 0.96 -2.17
C ALA A 55 -3.42 0.99 -1.80
N ALA A 56 -4.27 0.33 -2.60
CA ALA A 56 -5.70 0.20 -2.32
C ALA A 56 -6.03 -0.85 -1.24
N ARG A 57 -5.06 -1.67 -0.78
CA ARG A 57 -5.32 -2.62 0.30
C ARG A 57 -5.57 -1.85 1.60
N PRO A 58 -6.67 -2.15 2.32
CA PRO A 58 -6.91 -1.53 3.61
C PRO A 58 -5.77 -1.89 4.56
N ARG A 59 -5.21 -0.87 5.21
CA ARG A 59 -4.16 -1.07 6.22
C ARG A 59 -4.78 -1.87 7.36
N LYS A 60 -4.29 -3.09 7.60
CA LYS A 60 -4.72 -3.89 8.75
C LYS A 60 -4.36 -3.11 10.01
N GLU A 61 -5.38 -2.74 10.79
CA GLU A 61 -5.15 -2.12 12.08
C GLU A 61 -4.35 -3.09 12.96
N PRO A 62 -3.33 -2.59 13.68
CA PRO A 62 -2.60 -3.42 14.63
C PRO A 62 -3.59 -3.93 15.68
N LYS A 63 -3.69 -5.26 15.82
CA LYS A 63 -4.48 -5.86 16.91
C LYS A 63 -3.97 -5.30 18.23
N VAL A 64 -4.86 -4.68 19.00
CA VAL A 64 -4.58 -4.19 20.35
C VAL A 64 -3.98 -5.34 21.15
N ALA A 65 -2.78 -5.12 21.70
CA ALA A 65 -2.14 -6.11 22.57
C ALA A 65 -3.09 -6.47 23.72
N PRO A 66 -3.26 -7.76 24.04
CA PRO A 66 -4.14 -8.17 25.13
C PRO A 66 -3.70 -7.48 26.42
N LYS A 67 -4.66 -6.94 27.18
CA LYS A 67 -4.38 -6.32 28.48
C LYS A 67 -3.65 -7.34 29.36
N PRO A 68 -2.55 -6.94 30.03
CA PRO A 68 -1.86 -7.85 30.95
C PRO A 68 -2.84 -8.31 32.02
N LEU A 69 -2.88 -9.62 32.26
CA LEU A 69 -3.68 -10.20 33.33
C LEU A 69 -3.19 -9.63 34.65
N ALA A 70 -4.10 -9.02 35.41
CA ALA A 70 -3.77 -8.42 36.69
C ALA A 70 -3.35 -9.53 37.67
N LEU A 71 -2.07 -9.52 38.05
CA LEU A 71 -1.61 -10.32 39.17
C LEU A 71 -2.15 -9.70 40.47
N PRO A 72 -2.62 -10.50 41.43
CA PRO A 72 -3.03 -9.97 42.73
C PRO A 72 -1.87 -9.25 43.40
N ALA A 73 -2.16 -8.14 44.07
CA ALA A 73 -1.14 -7.35 44.75
C ALA A 73 -0.41 -8.21 45.82
N PRO A 74 0.93 -8.12 45.90
CA PRO A 74 1.69 -8.84 46.91
C PRO A 74 1.28 -8.39 48.31
N ALA A 75 1.19 -9.34 49.23
CA ALA A 75 0.82 -9.06 50.62
C ALA A 75 1.82 -8.10 51.27
N LEU A 76 1.31 -7.06 51.91
CA LEU A 76 2.11 -6.10 52.67
C LEU A 76 2.78 -6.81 53.84
N GLN A 77 4.11 -6.75 53.90
CA GLN A 77 4.85 -7.20 55.07
C GLN A 77 4.56 -6.24 56.23
N LEU A 78 4.01 -6.78 57.33
CA LEU A 78 3.88 -6.04 58.58
C LEU A 78 5.29 -5.77 59.12
N THR A 79 5.63 -4.50 59.33
CA THR A 79 6.87 -4.14 60.03
C THR A 79 6.68 -4.41 61.52
N TYR A 80 7.58 -5.21 62.10
CA TYR A 80 7.61 -5.49 63.53
C TYR A 80 7.98 -4.20 64.28
N ARG A 81 7.05 -3.69 65.09
CA ARG A 81 7.31 -2.62 66.05
C ARG A 81 7.48 -3.29 67.40
N GLY A 82 8.74 -3.49 67.80
CA GLY A 82 9.06 -4.03 69.12
C GLY A 82 8.55 -3.09 70.20
N ASP A 83 7.73 -3.61 71.11
CA ASP A 83 7.35 -2.90 72.32
C ASP A 83 8.57 -2.80 73.25
N ALA A 84 8.71 -1.62 73.87
CA ALA A 84 9.84 -1.22 74.67
C ALA A 84 9.93 -1.97 76.01
N GLU A 85 11.16 -2.35 76.37
CA GLU A 85 11.70 -2.31 77.74
C GLU A 85 13.13 -1.74 77.71
#